data_AF-A0A7W1BDC8-F1
#
_entry.id   AF-A0A7W1BDC8-F1
#
_cell.length_a   1.000
_cell.length_b   1.000
_cell.length_c   1.000
_cell.angle_alpha   90.00
_cell.angle_beta   90.00
_cell.angle_gamma   90.00
#
_symmetry.space_group_name_H-M   'P 1'
#
loop_
_entity.id
_entity.type
_entity.pdbx_description
1 polymer ?
#
loop_
_entity_poly.entity_id
_entity_poly.type
_entity_poly.pdbx_seq_one_letter_code
_entity_poly.pdbx_strand_id
1 'polypeptide(L)'
;MGDPVHKPDEEDELAHAQILADKISAMGGIPAAEPSPVRVVQEAKAMLETALKAEVETIERYVRRRTQAEEAQEHGLAAQFDDIIADETNHRDELRQMLARWP
;
A
#
# COMPACT_ATOMS: atom_id res chain seq x y z
N MET A 1 -4.27 -17.77 23.72
CA MET A 1 -3.85 -16.64 22.86
C MET A 1 -4.86 -16.59 21.75
N GLY A 2 -5.71 -15.56 21.74
CA GLY A 2 -6.60 -15.35 20.59
C GLY A 2 -5.74 -14.92 19.41
N ASP A 3 -6.00 -15.48 18.25
CA ASP A 3 -5.37 -15.04 17.02
C ASP A 3 -5.58 -13.52 16.91
N PRO A 4 -4.52 -12.73 16.64
CA PRO A 4 -4.72 -11.33 16.34
C PRO A 4 -5.67 -11.28 15.15
N VAL A 5 -6.78 -10.56 15.31
CA VAL A 5 -7.70 -10.28 14.20
C VAL A 5 -6.85 -9.61 13.11
N HIS A 6 -6.54 -10.36 12.05
CA HIS A 6 -5.93 -9.81 10.85
C HIS A 6 -6.94 -8.82 10.28
N LYS A 7 -6.56 -7.54 10.27
CA LYS A 7 -7.36 -6.49 9.67
C LYS A 7 -7.29 -6.71 8.15
N PRO A 8 -8.42 -6.71 7.44
CA PRO A 8 -8.40 -6.94 6.00
C PRO A 8 -7.68 -5.78 5.29
N ASP A 9 -6.76 -6.11 4.37
CA ASP A 9 -5.98 -5.16 3.57
C ASP A 9 -6.85 -4.03 3.00
N GLU A 10 -8.09 -4.32 2.61
CA GLU A 10 -9.06 -3.34 2.08
C GLU A 10 -9.29 -2.13 3.00
N GLU A 11 -9.29 -2.33 4.32
CA GLU A 11 -9.46 -1.23 5.28
C GLU A 11 -8.19 -0.37 5.40
N ASP A 12 -7.01 -0.96 5.20
CA ASP A 12 -5.72 -0.26 5.23
C ASP A 12 -5.52 0.54 3.94
N GLU A 13 -5.82 -0.04 2.78
CA GLU A 13 -5.72 0.65 1.48
C GLU A 13 -6.62 1.90 1.39
N LEU A 14 -7.85 1.82 1.92
CA LEU A 14 -8.74 2.98 1.97
C LEU A 14 -8.18 4.07 2.91
N ALA A 15 -7.56 3.67 4.03
CA ALA A 15 -6.91 4.62 4.93
C ALA A 15 -5.67 5.27 4.28
N HIS A 16 -4.86 4.49 3.56
CA HIS A 16 -3.72 4.99 2.78
C HIS A 16 -4.18 6.02 1.75
N ALA A 17 -5.20 5.70 0.96
CA ALA A 17 -5.78 6.60 -0.02
C ALA A 17 -6.29 7.91 0.60
N GLN A 18 -6.95 7.83 1.77
CA GLN A 18 -7.44 9.00 2.49
C GLN A 18 -6.30 9.91 2.97
N ILE A 19 -5.23 9.35 3.56
CA ILE A 19 -4.04 10.11 3.98
C ILE A 19 -3.45 10.89 2.80
N LEU A 20 -3.31 10.23 1.64
CA LEU A 20 -2.80 10.87 0.43
C LEU A 20 -3.73 11.96 -0.08
N ALA A 21 -5.03 11.70 -0.11
CA ALA A 21 -6.03 12.66 -0.58
C ALA A 21 -6.07 13.93 0.29
N ASP A 22 -6.03 13.75 1.61
CA ASP A 22 -5.98 14.86 2.57
C ASP A 22 -4.70 15.67 2.41
N LYS A 23 -3.55 14.99 2.26
CA LYS A 23 -2.27 15.70 2.10
C LYS A 23 -2.21 16.47 0.78
N ILE A 24 -2.66 15.87 -0.33
CA ILE A 24 -2.73 16.56 -1.63
C ILE A 24 -3.62 17.80 -1.51
N SER A 25 -4.79 17.67 -0.88
CA SER A 25 -5.72 18.78 -0.68
C SER A 25 -5.13 19.87 0.21
N ALA A 26 -4.45 19.51 1.30
CA ALA A 26 -3.80 20.45 2.21
C ALA A 26 -2.66 21.25 1.53
N MET A 27 -2.01 20.67 0.53
CA MET A 27 -1.01 21.35 -0.30
C MET A 27 -1.62 22.15 -1.47
N GLY A 28 -2.95 22.25 -1.55
CA GLY A 28 -3.67 23.00 -2.59
C GLY A 28 -3.85 22.25 -3.90
N GLY A 29 -3.56 20.95 -3.95
CA GLY A 29 -3.80 20.09 -5.09
C GLY A 29 -5.23 19.53 -5.13
N ILE A 30 -5.56 18.83 -6.22
CA ILE A 30 -6.80 18.07 -6.36
C ILE A 30 -6.42 16.58 -6.39
N PRO A 31 -6.88 15.77 -5.41
CA PRO A 31 -6.59 14.34 -5.42
C PRO A 31 -7.28 13.65 -6.60
N ALA A 32 -6.63 12.61 -7.12
CA ALA A 32 -7.24 11.79 -8.17
C ALA A 32 -8.45 11.04 -7.60
N ALA A 33 -9.54 10.99 -8.37
CA ALA A 33 -10.76 10.25 -8.03
C ALA A 33 -10.92 8.95 -8.84
N GLU A 34 -10.04 8.72 -9.82
CA GLU A 34 -10.05 7.52 -10.65
C GLU A 34 -8.98 6.53 -10.16
N PRO A 35 -9.34 5.27 -9.84
CA PRO A 35 -8.37 4.27 -9.42
C PRO A 35 -7.48 3.83 -10.58
N SER A 36 -6.28 3.32 -10.25
CA SER A 36 -5.40 2.73 -11.26
C SER A 36 -6.03 1.46 -11.87
N PRO A 37 -5.78 1.16 -13.17
CA PRO A 37 -6.29 -0.05 -13.79
C PRO A 37 -5.83 -1.31 -13.04
N VAL A 38 -6.78 -2.18 -12.70
CA VAL A 38 -6.51 -3.47 -12.04
C VAL A 38 -6.48 -4.58 -13.07
N ARG A 39 -5.47 -5.46 -12.99
CA ARG A 39 -5.40 -6.64 -13.85
C ARG A 39 -6.38 -7.69 -13.34
N VAL A 40 -7.42 -7.96 -14.12
CA VAL A 40 -8.40 -9.01 -13.83
C VAL A 40 -7.85 -10.37 -14.29
N VAL A 41 -7.75 -11.32 -13.37
CA VAL A 41 -7.36 -12.72 -13.62
C VAL A 41 -8.34 -13.64 -12.90
N GLN A 42 -8.57 -14.84 -13.45
CA GLN A 42 -9.55 -15.79 -12.92
C GLN A 42 -8.94 -16.89 -12.03
N GLU A 43 -7.65 -17.18 -12.22
CA GLU A 43 -6.97 -18.23 -11.47
C GLU A 43 -6.48 -17.70 -10.11
N ALA A 44 -6.82 -18.40 -9.03
CA ALA A 44 -6.52 -17.93 -7.67
C ALA A 44 -5.01 -17.72 -7.43
N LYS A 45 -4.15 -18.59 -7.97
CA LYS A 45 -2.69 -18.41 -7.90
C LYS A 45 -2.25 -17.13 -8.63
N ALA A 46 -2.81 -16.87 -9.81
CA ALA A 46 -2.51 -15.68 -10.57
C ALA A 46 -3.01 -14.41 -9.88
N MET A 47 -4.10 -14.48 -9.11
CA MET A 47 -4.57 -13.38 -8.27
C MET A 47 -3.52 -13.03 -7.21
N LEU A 48 -3.01 -14.03 -6.47
CA LEU A 48 -1.96 -13.82 -5.47
C LEU A 48 -0.66 -13.28 -6.07
N GLU A 49 -0.23 -13.80 -7.22
CA GLU A 49 0.96 -13.30 -7.92
C GLU A 49 0.77 -11.85 -8.40
N THR A 50 -0.45 -11.50 -8.82
CA THR A 50 -0.79 -10.13 -9.24
C THR A 50 -0.81 -9.19 -8.04
N ALA A 51 -1.40 -9.60 -6.92
CA ALA A 51 -1.38 -8.84 -5.67
C ALA A 51 0.06 -8.64 -5.16
N LEU A 52 0.87 -9.70 -5.12
CA LEU A 52 2.26 -9.60 -4.68
C LEU A 52 3.05 -8.60 -5.54
N LYS A 53 2.82 -8.63 -6.86
CA LYS A 53 3.45 -7.66 -7.76
C LYS A 53 2.97 -6.24 -7.45
N ALA A 54 1.68 -6.05 -7.20
CA ALA A 54 1.13 -4.74 -6.84
C ALA A 54 1.80 -4.21 -5.56
N GLU A 55 1.94 -5.04 -4.51
CA GLU A 55 2.58 -4.63 -3.25
C GLU A 55 4.03 -4.19 -3.44
N VAL A 56 4.80 -4.96 -4.23
CA VAL A 56 6.19 -4.59 -4.52
C VAL A 56 6.27 -3.24 -5.23
N GLU A 57 5.42 -3.02 -6.24
CA GLU A 57 5.37 -1.75 -6.96
C GLU A 57 4.86 -0.60 -6.07
N THR A 58 3.92 -0.86 -5.15
CA THR A 58 3.39 0.11 -4.19
C THR A 58 4.47 0.57 -3.21
N ILE A 59 5.22 -0.36 -2.62
CA ILE A 59 6.34 -0.05 -1.71
C ILE A 59 7.38 0.81 -2.41
N GLU A 60 7.78 0.48 -3.64
CA GLU A 60 8.73 1.30 -4.42
C GLU A 60 8.22 2.74 -4.61
N ARG A 61 6.91 2.91 -4.90
CA ARG A 61 6.30 4.23 -5.05
C ARG A 61 6.32 5.01 -3.75
N TYR A 62 5.98 4.38 -2.61
CA TYR A 62 5.94 5.06 -1.31
C TYR A 62 7.33 5.38 -0.77
N VAL A 63 8.32 4.50 -0.92
CA VAL A 63 9.73 4.82 -0.57
C VAL A 63 10.20 6.06 -1.33
N ARG A 64 9.90 6.16 -2.62
CA ARG A 64 10.22 7.36 -3.41
C ARG A 64 9.56 8.62 -2.84
N ARG A 65 8.28 8.53 -2.45
CA ARG A 65 7.50 9.67 -1.94
C ARG A 65 7.90 10.07 -0.53
N ARG A 66 8.33 9.10 0.27
CA ARG A 66 8.96 9.30 1.57
C ARG A 66 10.24 10.13 1.44
N THR A 67 11.13 9.80 0.50
CA THR A 67 12.31 10.63 0.19
C THR A 67 11.92 12.03 -0.26
N GLN A 68 10.92 12.16 -1.15
CA GLN A 68 10.44 13.47 -1.61
C GLN A 68 9.86 14.31 -0.46
N ALA A 69 9.14 13.69 0.48
CA ALA A 69 8.62 14.36 1.67
C ALA A 69 9.76 14.90 2.56
N GLU A 70 10.83 14.13 2.75
CA GLU A 70 12.02 14.61 3.48
C GLU A 70 12.72 15.76 2.77
N GLU A 71 12.91 15.67 1.44
CA GLU A 71 13.51 16.73 0.63
C GLU A 71 12.69 18.03 0.70
N ALA A 72 11.36 17.92 0.84
CA ALA A 72 10.43 19.03 1.02
C ALA A 72 10.32 19.50 2.49
N GLN A 73 11.07 18.91 3.43
CA GLN A 73 11.00 19.18 4.88
C GLN A 73 9.62 18.86 5.49
N GLU A 74 8.83 18.02 4.84
CA GLU A 74 7.51 17.55 5.28
C GLU A 74 7.65 16.33 6.21
N HIS A 75 8.28 16.52 7.37
CA HIS A 75 8.63 15.41 8.27
C HIS A 75 7.43 14.59 8.77
N GLY A 76 6.29 15.24 9.01
CA GLY A 76 5.06 14.54 9.39
C GLY A 76 4.55 13.62 8.28
N LEU A 77 4.64 14.06 7.02
CA LEU A 77 4.28 13.24 5.87
C LEU A 77 5.28 12.09 5.67
N ALA A 78 6.57 12.34 5.88
CA ALA A 78 7.57 11.28 5.81
C ALA A 78 7.28 10.17 6.82
N ALA A 79 6.90 10.51 8.05
CA ALA A 79 6.50 9.54 9.06
C ALA A 79 5.23 8.76 8.67
N GLN A 80 4.22 9.44 8.11
CA GLN A 80 3.02 8.76 7.59
C GLN A 80 3.37 7.80 6.45
N PHE A 81 4.34 8.12 5.60
CA PHE A 81 4.82 7.17 4.60
C PHE A 81 5.56 5.98 5.21
N ASP A 82 6.32 6.18 6.29
CA ASP A 82 6.99 5.08 6.98
C ASP A 82 5.96 4.08 7.56
N ASP A 83 4.83 4.56 8.08
CA ASP A 83 3.72 3.71 8.54
C ASP A 83 3.10 2.93 7.37
N ILE A 84 2.71 3.62 6.28
CA ILE A 84 2.16 2.97 5.08
C ILE A 84 3.13 1.92 4.52
N ILE A 85 4.43 2.24 4.43
CA ILE A 85 5.45 1.30 3.94
C ILE A 85 5.55 0.05 4.82
N ALA A 86 5.35 0.20 6.13
CA ALA A 86 5.34 -0.93 7.05
C ALA A 86 4.14 -1.85 6.79
N ASP A 87 2.96 -1.30 6.57
CA ASP A 87 1.74 -2.05 6.26
C ASP A 87 1.90 -2.83 4.93
N GLU A 88 2.30 -2.16 3.85
CA GLU A 88 2.50 -2.86 2.55
C GLU A 88 3.61 -3.90 2.60
N THR A 89 4.63 -3.68 3.43
CA THR A 89 5.70 -4.66 3.65
C THR A 89 5.15 -5.93 4.30
N ASN A 90 4.23 -5.79 5.25
CA ASN A 90 3.55 -6.92 5.88
C ASN A 90 2.66 -7.66 4.87
N HIS A 91 1.82 -6.93 4.12
CA HIS A 91 0.96 -7.52 3.06
C HIS A 91 1.78 -8.33 2.05
N ARG A 92 2.87 -7.74 1.53
CA ARG A 92 3.80 -8.41 0.61
C ARG A 92 4.35 -9.71 1.20
N ASP A 93 4.77 -9.69 2.46
CA ASP A 93 5.41 -10.85 3.08
C ASP A 93 4.40 -11.94 3.43
N GLU A 94 3.15 -11.59 3.74
CA GLU A 94 2.04 -12.54 3.84
C GLU A 94 1.74 -13.20 2.49
N LEU A 95 1.64 -12.43 1.40
CA LEU A 95 1.44 -12.96 0.05
C LEU A 95 2.57 -13.90 -0.38
N ARG A 96 3.82 -13.57 -0.04
CA ARG A 96 4.97 -14.47 -0.26
C ARG A 96 4.83 -15.77 0.52
N GLN A 97 4.38 -15.72 1.77
CA GLN A 97 4.14 -16.92 2.58
C GLN A 97 3.03 -17.79 1.99
N MET A 98 1.93 -17.19 1.53
CA MET A 98 0.84 -17.91 0.88
C MET A 98 1.30 -18.60 -0.40
N LEU A 99 2.01 -17.88 -1.28
CA LEU A 99 2.54 -18.44 -2.53
C LEU A 99 3.58 -19.55 -2.31
N ALA A 100 4.42 -19.43 -1.27
CA ALA A 100 5.40 -20.46 -0.93
C ALA A 100 4.75 -21.78 -0.45
N ARG A 101 3.52 -21.71 0.08
CA ARG A 101 2.74 -22.87 0.55
C ARG A 101 1.67 -23.31 -0.44
N TRP A 102 1.64 -22.72 -1.64
CA TRP A 102 0.60 -22.99 -2.64
C TRP A 102 0.72 -24.44 -3.17
N PRO A 103 -0.38 -25.23 -3.14
CA PRO A 103 -0.37 -26.65 -3.52
C PRO A 103 -0.17 -26.90 -5.02
#